data_AF-A0A514LK69-F1
#
_entry.id   AF-A0A514LK69-F1
#
_cell.length_a   1.000
_cell.length_b   1.000
_cell.length_c   1.000
_cell.angle_alpha   90.00
_cell.angle_beta   90.00
_cell.angle_gamma   90.00
#
_symmetry.space_group_name_H-M   'P 1'
#
loop_
_entity.id
_entity.type
_entity.pdbx_description
1 polymer ?
#
loop_
_entity_poly.entity_id
_entity_poly.type
_entity_poly.pdbx_seq_one_letter_code
_entity_poly.pdbx_strand_id
1 'polypeptide(L)'
;MKIGLFTVLYQDLTFEGVLDKLASLNVEAVELGTGNMPGNAHCNIDVLLESKEKREDFLGKLEEKNITISGLSCQGNPLHPEPTIAKEHHDTWRKTVLLAEKLGVNVVNCFSGCPGDHKDAKHPNWITCSWPPE
;
A
#
# COMPACT_ATOMS: atom_id res chain seq x y z
N MET A 1 8.27 -15.17 -16.40
CA MET A 1 7.10 -14.66 -15.66
C MET A 1 7.46 -14.73 -14.19
N LYS A 2 7.38 -13.62 -13.45
CA LYS A 2 7.73 -13.59 -12.02
C LYS A 2 6.51 -13.93 -11.15
N ILE A 3 6.70 -14.72 -10.10
CA ILE A 3 5.68 -14.92 -9.06
C ILE A 3 5.83 -13.78 -8.05
N GLY A 4 4.71 -13.14 -7.69
CA GLY A 4 4.68 -12.05 -6.72
C GLY A 4 3.77 -12.33 -5.52
N LEU A 5 4.04 -11.67 -4.39
CA LEU A 5 3.22 -11.76 -3.19
C LEU A 5 2.89 -10.37 -2.63
N PHE A 6 1.62 -10.17 -2.27
CA PHE A 6 1.18 -9.00 -1.52
C PHE A 6 1.48 -9.18 -0.03
N THR A 7 2.43 -8.38 0.48
CA THR A 7 3.07 -8.63 1.78
C THR A 7 2.19 -8.35 2.99
N VAL A 8 0.98 -7.83 2.81
CA VAL A 8 0.01 -7.58 3.91
C VAL A 8 -0.37 -8.83 4.69
N LEU A 9 -0.21 -10.02 4.11
CA LEU A 9 -0.42 -11.30 4.81
C LEU A 9 0.68 -11.60 5.85
N TYR A 10 1.76 -10.83 5.86
CA TYR A 10 2.92 -11.02 6.72
C TYR A 10 3.24 -9.79 7.58
N GLN A 11 2.24 -8.97 7.93
CA GLN A 11 2.46 -7.76 8.74
C GLN A 11 3.10 -8.02 10.12
N ASP A 12 3.02 -9.25 10.63
CA ASP A 12 3.69 -9.66 11.88
C ASP A 12 5.20 -9.91 11.73
N LEU A 13 5.72 -9.91 10.50
CA LEU A 13 7.14 -10.04 10.20
C LEU A 13 7.77 -8.67 9.96
N THR A 14 9.08 -8.56 10.21
CA THR A 14 9.85 -7.41 9.73
C THR A 14 9.97 -7.45 8.21
N PHE A 15 10.26 -6.30 7.59
CA PHE A 15 10.47 -6.24 6.15
C PHE A 15 11.53 -7.24 5.67
N GLU A 16 12.69 -7.27 6.34
CA GLU A 16 13.77 -8.22 6.06
C GLU A 16 13.31 -9.67 6.24
N GLY A 17 12.54 -9.98 7.28
CA GLY A 17 11.99 -11.31 7.52
C GLY A 17 11.02 -11.77 6.42
N VAL A 18 10.22 -10.85 5.88
CA VAL A 18 9.39 -11.13 4.69
C VAL A 18 10.26 -11.42 3.48
N LEU A 19 11.28 -10.60 3.20
CA LEU A 19 12.16 -10.81 2.04
C LEU A 19 12.91 -12.14 2.12
N ASP A 20 13.43 -12.51 3.30
CA ASP A 20 14.07 -13.80 3.53
C ASP A 20 13.11 -14.97 3.27
N LYS A 21 11.88 -14.87 3.80
CA LYS A 21 10.85 -15.88 3.59
C LYS A 21 10.49 -16.01 2.11
N LEU A 22 10.32 -14.90 1.40
CA LEU A 22 9.98 -14.90 -0.02
C LEU A 22 11.09 -15.47 -0.89
N ALA A 23 12.35 -15.10 -0.61
CA ALA A 23 13.51 -15.68 -1.28
C ALA A 23 13.56 -17.20 -1.10
N SER A 24 13.29 -17.72 0.11
CA SER A 24 13.24 -19.17 0.37
C SER A 24 12.15 -19.91 -0.42
N LEU A 25 11.11 -19.21 -0.85
CA LEU A 25 9.99 -19.72 -1.64
C LEU A 25 10.16 -19.47 -3.14
N ASN A 26 11.28 -18.88 -3.57
CA ASN A 26 11.52 -18.43 -4.95
C ASN A 26 10.46 -17.44 -5.46
N VAL A 27 9.95 -16.57 -4.58
CA VAL A 27 9.09 -15.44 -4.96
C VAL A 27 9.98 -14.26 -5.34
N GLU A 28 9.74 -13.68 -6.51
CA GLU A 28 10.64 -12.70 -7.15
C GLU A 28 10.05 -11.29 -7.21
N ALA A 29 8.82 -11.11 -6.72
CA ALA A 29 8.15 -9.82 -6.70
C ALA A 29 7.32 -9.59 -5.43
N VAL A 30 7.22 -8.32 -5.02
CA VAL A 30 6.41 -7.91 -3.89
C VAL A 30 5.46 -6.78 -4.25
N GLU A 31 4.26 -6.87 -3.71
CA GLU A 31 3.34 -5.74 -3.57
C GLU A 31 3.35 -5.29 -2.11
N LEU A 32 3.40 -3.98 -1.90
CA LEU A 32 3.62 -3.36 -0.59
C LEU A 32 2.46 -2.43 -0.23
N GLY A 33 1.90 -2.60 0.97
CA GLY A 33 0.96 -1.64 1.52
C GLY A 33 1.68 -0.35 1.93
N THR A 34 1.12 0.81 1.59
CA THR A 34 1.70 2.13 1.94
C THR A 34 0.81 2.96 2.86
N GLY A 35 -0.26 2.39 3.41
CA GLY A 35 -1.26 3.04 4.26
C GLY A 35 -2.68 2.57 3.94
N ASN A 36 -3.69 3.27 4.48
CA ASN A 36 -5.11 2.90 4.40
C ASN A 36 -5.36 1.46 4.90
N MET A 37 -6.29 0.71 4.29
CA MET A 37 -6.62 -0.66 4.74
C MET A 37 -5.43 -1.63 4.66
N PRO A 38 -4.55 -1.59 3.64
CA PRO A 38 -3.32 -2.40 3.62
C PRO A 38 -2.34 -2.15 4.76
N GLY A 39 -2.46 -1.01 5.46
CA GLY A 39 -1.42 -0.54 6.37
C GLY A 39 -0.09 -0.26 5.66
N ASN A 40 0.97 -0.04 6.43
CA ASN A 40 2.29 0.35 5.92
C ASN A 40 3.47 -0.40 6.58
N ALA A 41 3.21 -1.59 7.15
CA ALA A 41 4.16 -2.36 7.97
C ALA A 41 5.54 -2.57 7.29
N HIS A 42 5.55 -2.76 5.96
CA HIS A 42 6.75 -3.02 5.18
C HIS A 42 7.18 -1.84 4.30
N CYS A 43 6.46 -0.72 4.33
CA CYS A 43 6.74 0.43 3.47
C CYS A 43 6.24 1.70 4.17
N ASN A 44 7.05 2.22 5.11
CA ASN A 44 6.73 3.45 5.81
C ASN A 44 6.83 4.65 4.86
N ILE A 45 5.67 5.07 4.37
CA ILE A 45 5.56 6.05 3.29
C ILE A 45 6.18 7.41 3.61
N ASP A 46 6.02 7.89 4.85
CA ASP A 46 6.51 9.23 5.23
C ASP A 46 8.04 9.22 5.33
N VAL A 47 8.61 8.21 5.97
CA VAL A 47 10.07 8.04 6.07
C VAL A 47 10.70 7.92 4.67
N LEU A 48 10.08 7.11 3.80
CA LEU A 48 10.58 6.89 2.46
C LEU A 48 10.35 8.08 1.53
N LEU A 49 9.37 8.96 1.77
CA LEU A 49 9.23 10.19 1.00
C LEU A 49 10.29 11.23 1.38
N GLU A 50 10.62 11.33 2.66
CA GLU A 50 11.51 12.36 3.21
C GLU A 50 12.99 12.07 2.94
N SER A 51 13.43 10.81 2.95
CA SER A 51 14.85 10.46 2.88
C SER A 51 15.23 9.66 1.64
N LYS A 52 16.14 10.21 0.83
CA LYS A 52 16.75 9.49 -0.30
C LYS A 52 17.57 8.29 0.16
N GLU A 53 18.36 8.45 1.22
CA GLU A 53 19.18 7.39 1.79
C GLU A 53 18.31 6.21 2.26
N LYS A 54 17.16 6.48 2.90
CA LYS A 54 16.23 5.42 3.31
C LYS A 54 15.61 4.70 2.13
N ARG A 55 15.34 5.38 1.02
CA ARG A 55 14.87 4.73 -0.22
C ARG A 55 15.95 3.84 -0.83
N GLU A 56 17.21 4.28 -0.83
CA GLU A 56 18.33 3.50 -1.34
C GLU A 56 18.58 2.24 -0.51
N ASP A 57 18.57 2.34 0.83
CA ASP A 57 18.63 1.18 1.74
C ASP A 57 17.45 0.21 1.50
N PHE A 58 16.24 0.76 1.38
CA PHE A 58 15.02 -0.01 1.13
C PHE A 58 15.09 -0.80 -0.20
N LEU A 59 15.53 -0.15 -1.28
CA LEU A 59 15.71 -0.78 -2.59
C LEU A 59 16.88 -1.78 -2.58
N GLY A 60 17.96 -1.48 -1.87
CA GLY A 60 19.12 -2.37 -1.72
C GLY A 60 18.73 -3.72 -1.10
N LYS A 61 17.92 -3.71 -0.04
CA LYS A 61 17.42 -4.95 0.60
C LYS A 61 16.63 -5.85 -0.35
N LEU A 62 15.85 -5.24 -1.25
CA LEU A 62 15.11 -5.96 -2.29
C LEU A 62 16.06 -6.53 -3.35
N GLU A 63 17.00 -5.73 -3.81
CA GLU A 63 18.01 -6.12 -4.81
C GLU A 63 18.89 -7.27 -4.33
N GLU A 64 19.34 -7.26 -3.07
CA GLU A 64 20.11 -8.34 -2.44
C GLU A 64 19.41 -9.70 -2.50
N LYS A 65 18.07 -9.71 -2.56
CA LYS A 65 17.25 -10.93 -2.65
C LYS A 65 16.73 -11.20 -4.06
N ASN A 66 17.13 -10.40 -5.06
CA ASN A 66 16.59 -10.42 -6.43
C ASN A 66 15.06 -10.23 -6.48
N ILE A 67 14.49 -9.48 -5.53
CA ILE A 67 13.06 -9.22 -5.45
C ILE A 67 12.77 -7.84 -6.06
N THR A 68 11.76 -7.76 -6.92
CA THR A 68 11.30 -6.49 -7.51
C THR A 68 9.98 -6.01 -6.92
N ILE A 69 9.75 -4.70 -6.83
CA ILE A 69 8.44 -4.17 -6.44
C ILE A 69 7.50 -4.22 -7.65
N SER A 70 6.43 -5.03 -7.58
CA SER A 70 5.43 -5.13 -8.64
C SER A 70 4.36 -4.04 -8.56
N GLY A 71 4.13 -3.47 -7.37
CA GLY A 71 3.17 -2.41 -7.16
C GLY A 71 3.12 -1.90 -5.73
N LEU A 72 2.57 -0.70 -5.55
CA LEU A 72 2.26 -0.12 -4.24
C LEU A 72 0.75 -0.09 -4.04
N SER A 73 0.30 -0.50 -2.86
CA SER A 73 -1.12 -0.67 -2.52
C SER A 73 -1.55 0.31 -1.43
N CYS A 74 -2.64 1.03 -1.69
CA CYS A 74 -3.23 1.98 -0.75
C CYS A 74 -4.76 1.95 -0.81
N GLN A 75 -5.34 0.76 -0.90
CA GLN A 75 -6.80 0.57 -0.92
C GLN A 75 -7.45 1.29 0.26
N GLY A 76 -8.34 2.22 -0.06
CA GLY A 76 -9.08 3.07 0.88
C GLY A 76 -10.37 3.53 0.23
N ASN A 77 -11.09 4.40 0.91
CA ASN A 77 -12.31 5.04 0.42
C ASN A 77 -12.13 6.57 0.35
N PRO A 78 -11.51 7.12 -0.72
CA PRO A 78 -11.36 8.57 -0.87
C PRO A 78 -12.69 9.29 -1.19
N LEU A 79 -13.76 8.54 -1.45
CA LEU A 79 -15.11 9.04 -1.66
C LEU A 79 -15.98 8.92 -0.41
N HIS A 80 -15.42 8.49 0.72
CA HIS A 80 -16.18 8.23 1.95
C HIS A 80 -17.01 9.46 2.37
N PRO A 81 -18.27 9.30 2.82
CA PRO A 81 -19.11 10.44 3.17
C PRO A 81 -18.63 11.20 4.41
N GLU A 82 -17.98 10.53 5.36
CA GLU A 82 -17.24 11.19 6.44
C GLU A 82 -15.98 11.90 5.87
N PRO A 83 -15.92 13.25 5.90
CA PRO A 83 -14.86 14.01 5.24
C PRO A 83 -13.46 13.71 5.76
N THR A 84 -13.33 13.38 7.04
CA THR A 84 -12.04 13.08 7.66
C THR A 84 -11.42 11.82 7.04
N ILE A 85 -12.23 10.75 6.92
CA ILE A 85 -11.82 9.47 6.31
C ILE A 85 -11.47 9.67 4.83
N ALA A 86 -12.33 10.38 4.08
CA ALA A 86 -12.08 10.67 2.67
C ALA A 86 -10.75 11.41 2.45
N LYS A 87 -10.48 12.42 3.29
CA LYS A 87 -9.26 13.21 3.23
C LYS A 87 -8.02 12.36 3.54
N GLU A 88 -8.04 11.60 4.64
CA GLU A 88 -6.91 10.74 5.03
C GLU A 88 -6.58 9.69 3.95
N HIS A 89 -7.61 9.05 3.39
CA HIS A 89 -7.42 8.08 2.31
C HIS A 89 -6.90 8.72 1.03
N HIS A 90 -7.40 9.90 0.67
CA HIS A 90 -6.91 10.66 -0.48
C HIS A 90 -5.45 11.11 -0.30
N ASP A 91 -5.10 11.62 0.87
CA ASP A 91 -3.73 12.07 1.16
C ASP A 91 -2.74 10.91 1.10
N THR A 92 -3.11 9.74 1.63
CA THR A 92 -2.32 8.51 1.48
C THR A 92 -2.13 8.16 0.01
N TRP A 93 -3.18 8.16 -0.80
CA TRP A 93 -3.07 7.91 -2.24
C TRP A 93 -2.10 8.87 -2.94
N ARG A 94 -2.19 10.18 -2.65
CA ARG A 94 -1.26 11.18 -3.22
C ARG A 94 0.18 10.88 -2.84
N LYS A 95 0.43 10.59 -1.56
CA LYS A 95 1.76 10.19 -1.08
C LYS A 95 2.24 8.92 -1.77
N THR A 96 1.35 7.94 -2.03
CA THR A 96 1.72 6.69 -2.70
C THR A 96 2.17 6.94 -4.13
N VAL A 97 1.48 7.82 -4.86
CA VAL A 97 1.86 8.21 -6.23
C VAL A 97 3.23 8.89 -6.24
N LEU A 98 3.48 9.80 -5.29
CA LEU A 98 4.79 10.47 -5.16
C LEU A 98 5.90 9.47 -4.79
N LEU A 99 5.61 8.49 -3.93
CA LEU A 99 6.58 7.46 -3.58
C LEU A 99 6.85 6.53 -4.76
N ALA A 100 5.81 6.16 -5.52
CA ALA A 100 5.93 5.33 -6.72
C ALA A 100 6.90 5.96 -7.73
N GLU A 101 6.77 7.26 -8.00
CA GLU A 101 7.71 8.02 -8.82
C GLU A 101 9.15 7.89 -8.31
N LYS A 102 9.37 8.13 -7.00
CA LYS A 102 10.71 8.11 -6.39
C LYS A 102 11.35 6.72 -6.36
N LEU A 103 10.55 5.66 -6.33
CA LEU A 103 11.01 4.27 -6.34
C LEU A 103 11.07 3.68 -7.77
N GLY A 104 10.60 4.41 -8.79
CA GLY A 104 10.50 3.90 -10.16
C GLY A 104 9.46 2.80 -10.33
N VAL A 105 8.41 2.77 -9.48
CA VAL A 105 7.32 1.79 -9.53
C VAL A 105 6.19 2.34 -10.39
N ASN A 106 5.79 1.58 -11.42
CA ASN A 106 4.81 2.05 -12.41
C ASN A 106 3.35 1.72 -12.07
N VAL A 107 3.11 0.99 -10.97
CA VAL A 107 1.79 0.47 -10.62
C VAL A 107 1.42 0.90 -9.20
N VAL A 108 0.29 1.61 -9.09
CA VAL A 108 -0.36 1.92 -7.82
C VAL A 108 -1.74 1.28 -7.83
N ASN A 109 -1.99 0.39 -6.87
CA ASN A 109 -3.25 -0.29 -6.67
C ASN A 109 -4.08 0.47 -5.62
N CYS A 110 -5.30 0.83 -5.97
CA CYS A 110 -6.23 1.49 -5.06
C CYS A 110 -7.68 1.06 -5.35
N PHE A 111 -8.60 1.49 -4.48
CA PHE A 111 -10.03 1.44 -4.75
C PHE A 111 -10.54 2.86 -4.99
N SER A 112 -11.58 2.96 -5.82
CA SER A 112 -12.30 4.22 -5.99
C SER A 112 -13.03 4.65 -4.72
N GLY A 113 -13.43 3.68 -3.88
CA GLY A 113 -14.30 3.92 -2.74
C GLY A 113 -15.79 4.03 -3.15
N CYS A 114 -16.65 4.23 -2.15
CA CYS A 114 -18.10 4.42 -2.32
C CYS A 114 -18.55 5.71 -1.61
N PRO A 115 -19.34 6.57 -2.29
CA PRO A 115 -19.88 7.80 -1.70
C PRO A 115 -21.07 7.53 -0.77
N GLY A 116 -21.52 8.57 -0.06
CA GLY A 116 -22.83 8.56 0.59
C GLY A 116 -23.98 8.61 -0.43
N ASP A 117 -25.18 8.20 0.00
CA ASP A 117 -26.40 8.27 -0.81
C ASP A 117 -27.09 9.65 -0.79
N HIS A 118 -26.71 10.52 0.16
CA HIS A 118 -27.17 11.91 0.27
C HIS A 118 -26.13 12.79 0.98
N LYS A 119 -26.35 14.11 0.99
CA LYS A 119 -25.41 15.11 1.54
C LYS A 119 -25.07 14.95 3.03
N ASP A 120 -25.97 14.33 3.80
CA ASP A 120 -25.84 14.16 5.25
C ASP A 120 -25.54 12.68 5.62
N ALA A 121 -25.22 11.85 4.61
CA ALA A 121 -24.89 10.45 4.82
C ALA A 121 -23.67 10.31 5.72
N LYS A 122 -23.66 9.28 6.57
CA LYS A 122 -22.54 8.94 7.46
C LYS A 122 -21.82 7.66 7.07
N HIS A 123 -22.44 6.85 6.22
CA HIS A 123 -21.94 5.55 5.79
C HIS A 123 -21.97 5.48 4.26
N PRO A 124 -21.01 4.77 3.65
CA PRO A 124 -21.01 4.58 2.20
C PRO A 124 -22.26 3.84 1.72
N ASN A 125 -22.73 4.17 0.53
CA ASN A 125 -23.88 3.53 -0.09
C ASN A 125 -23.49 2.18 -0.75
N TRP A 126 -24.50 1.32 -0.96
CA TRP A 126 -24.39 0.10 -1.78
C TRP A 126 -23.32 -0.91 -1.33
N ILE A 127 -22.86 -0.83 -0.08
CA ILE A 127 -22.00 -1.85 0.51
C ILE A 127 -22.85 -3.09 0.85
N THR A 128 -22.74 -4.14 0.03
CA THR A 128 -23.36 -5.44 0.29
C THR A 128 -22.48 -6.37 1.12
N CYS A 129 -21.16 -6.14 1.11
CA CYS A 129 -20.15 -6.82 1.93
C CYS A 129 -19.04 -5.82 2.27
N SER A 130 -19.06 -5.24 3.47
CA SER A 130 -18.02 -4.31 3.93
C SER A 130 -16.72 -5.05 4.24
N TRP A 131 -15.58 -4.60 3.69
CA TRP A 131 -14.26 -5.06 4.12
C TRP A 131 -13.25 -3.91 4.11
N PRO A 132 -12.78 -3.44 5.29
CA PRO A 132 -13.25 -3.79 6.64
C PRO A 132 -14.70 -3.32 6.90
N PRO A 133 -15.35 -3.71 8.01
CA PRO A 133 -16.62 -3.09 8.44
C PRO A 133 -16.44 -1.57 8.64
N GLU A 134 -17.27 -0.77 7.95
CA GLU A 134 -17.27 0.70 7.94
C GLU A 134 -18.67 1.24 8.31
#